data_AF-W2PFJ3-F1
#
_entry.id   AF-W2PFJ3-F1
#
_cell.length_a   1.000
_cell.length_b   1.000
_cell.length_c   1.000
_cell.angle_alpha   90.00
_cell.angle_beta   90.00
_cell.angle_gamma   90.00
#
_symmetry.space_group_name_H-M   'P 1'
#
loop_
_entity.id
_entity.type
_entity.pdbx_description
1 polymer ?
#
loop_
_entity_poly.entity_id
_entity_poly.type
_entity_poly.pdbx_seq_one_letter_code
_entity_poly.pdbx_strand_id
1 'polypeptide(L)'
;MGSDGQECKNLLDVTAVVVQFRGSKSDQFGEGTSRRLERSGSRWWCPVRAAWILVSHHKTLGIALESHLCSIDSSTNLQVRDVVKIIKMAAAKAGYHPKCFGSHSLRSGGATALFNAKFDSLAVKLFGRWKSDAVERYTRIGRRLTGRMAQQMITKSTSARSLGVPATPHPGSGQHE
;
A
#
# COMPACT_ATOMS: atom_id res chain seq x y z
N MET A 1 2.96 -19.08 0.46
CA MET A 1 3.67 -20.15 -0.28
C MET A 1 4.92 -20.45 0.51
N GLY A 2 5.04 -21.68 1.03
CA GLY A 2 6.33 -22.19 1.51
C GLY A 2 7.31 -22.30 0.33
N SER A 3 8.59 -22.46 0.64
CA SER A 3 9.70 -22.50 -0.31
C SER A 3 9.53 -23.46 -1.49
N ASP A 4 8.66 -24.47 -1.40
CA ASP A 4 8.48 -25.53 -2.41
C ASP A 4 7.09 -25.55 -3.08
N GLY A 5 6.33 -24.44 -3.05
CA GLY A 5 5.04 -24.38 -3.75
C GLY A 5 3.93 -25.27 -3.18
N GLN A 6 4.20 -26.02 -2.11
CA GLN A 6 3.19 -26.80 -1.38
C GLN A 6 2.20 -25.89 -0.63
N GLU A 7 0.93 -26.31 -0.64
CA GLU A 7 -0.12 -25.65 0.11
C GLU A 7 0.11 -25.84 1.62
N CYS A 8 0.28 -24.73 2.33
CA CYS A 8 0.48 -24.75 3.78
C CYS A 8 -0.81 -25.16 4.49
N LYS A 9 -0.73 -26.14 5.41
CA LYS A 9 -1.89 -26.61 6.19
C LYS A 9 -2.16 -25.78 7.44
N ASN A 10 -1.13 -25.13 8.00
CA ASN A 10 -1.27 -24.28 9.19
C ASN A 10 -0.94 -22.83 8.87
N LEU A 11 -1.74 -21.91 9.42
CA LEU A 11 -1.50 -20.47 9.31
C LEU A 11 -0.17 -20.04 9.95
N LEU A 12 0.30 -20.72 11.00
CA LEU A 12 1.54 -20.34 11.70
C LEU A 12 2.78 -20.51 10.81
N ASP A 13 2.75 -21.47 9.89
CA ASP A 13 3.88 -21.81 9.02
C ASP A 13 3.98 -20.88 7.79
N VAL A 14 2.97 -20.03 7.56
CA VAL A 14 2.93 -19.15 6.39
C VAL A 14 3.69 -17.85 6.63
N THR A 15 4.86 -17.66 6.01
CA THR A 15 5.62 -16.41 6.17
C THR A 15 5.17 -15.31 5.21
N ALA A 16 4.68 -15.69 4.03
CA ALA A 16 4.21 -14.75 3.01
C ALA A 16 3.13 -15.34 2.11
N VAL A 17 2.36 -14.44 1.49
CA VAL A 17 1.38 -14.74 0.44
C VAL A 17 1.76 -13.98 -0.82
N VAL A 18 1.45 -14.56 -1.99
CA VAL A 18 1.66 -13.91 -3.28
C VAL A 18 0.31 -13.78 -3.96
N VAL A 19 -0.08 -12.55 -4.28
CA VAL A 19 -1.29 -12.25 -5.04
C VAL A 19 -0.89 -12.03 -6.50
N GLN A 20 -1.44 -12.84 -7.39
CA GLN A 20 -1.24 -12.71 -8.83
C GLN A 20 -2.35 -11.87 -9.43
N PHE A 21 -1.98 -10.81 -10.15
CA PHE A 21 -2.89 -9.98 -10.90
C PHE A 21 -2.75 -10.33 -12.38
N ARG A 22 -3.82 -10.87 -12.98
CA ARG A 22 -3.87 -11.22 -14.40
C ARG A 22 -3.72 -10.00 -15.33
N GLY A 23 -4.00 -8.78 -14.85
CA GLY A 23 -3.86 -7.56 -15.63
C GLY A 23 -4.20 -6.29 -14.84
N SER A 24 -4.21 -5.14 -15.52
CA SER A 24 -4.69 -3.86 -15.01
C SER A 24 -5.09 -2.91 -16.12
N LYS A 25 -5.82 -1.82 -15.79
CA LYS A 25 -6.17 -0.77 -16.75
C LYS A 25 -4.95 -0.19 -17.50
N SER A 26 -3.78 -0.19 -16.86
CA SER A 26 -2.54 0.32 -17.46
C SER A 26 -1.68 -0.75 -18.11
N ASP A 27 -2.08 -2.01 -18.08
CA ASP A 27 -1.33 -3.14 -18.59
C ASP A 27 -1.86 -3.51 -19.99
N GLN A 28 -1.45 -2.74 -20.99
CA GLN A 28 -1.94 -2.85 -22.36
C GLN A 28 -1.48 -4.15 -23.04
N PHE A 29 -0.40 -4.76 -22.56
CA PHE A 29 0.18 -6.00 -23.10
C PHE A 29 -0.28 -7.25 -22.34
N GLY A 30 -0.97 -7.09 -21.20
CA GLY A 30 -1.52 -8.23 -20.44
C GLY A 30 -0.47 -9.06 -19.71
N GLU A 31 0.70 -8.49 -19.43
CA GLU A 31 1.81 -9.15 -18.74
C GLU A 31 1.43 -9.59 -17.31
N GLY A 32 0.47 -8.90 -16.70
CA GLY A 32 0.10 -9.11 -15.32
C GLY A 32 1.19 -8.65 -14.35
N THR A 33 1.02 -8.96 -13.07
CA THR A 33 2.08 -8.75 -12.05
C THR A 33 1.77 -9.53 -10.79
N SER A 34 2.78 -9.78 -9.97
CA SER A 34 2.63 -10.43 -8.67
C SER A 34 2.88 -9.44 -7.53
N ARG A 35 2.25 -9.64 -6.37
CA ARG A 35 2.59 -8.92 -5.14
C ARG A 35 2.76 -9.89 -3.99
N ARG A 36 4.00 -10.00 -3.51
CA ARG A 36 4.33 -10.69 -2.27
C ARG A 36 3.99 -9.80 -1.07
N LEU A 37 3.23 -10.32 -0.13
CA LEU A 37 2.87 -9.68 1.13
C LEU A 37 3.33 -10.55 2.29
N GLU A 38 4.05 -9.95 3.23
CA GLU A 38 4.64 -10.65 4.36
C GLU A 38 3.88 -10.39 5.65
N ARG A 39 4.18 -11.16 6.70
CA ARG A 39 3.59 -10.90 8.01
C ARG A 39 4.03 -9.52 8.52
N SER A 40 3.07 -8.71 8.95
CA SER A 40 3.35 -7.39 9.55
C SER A 40 3.76 -7.45 11.02
N GLY A 41 3.73 -8.64 11.64
CA GLY A 41 3.83 -8.81 13.10
C GLY A 41 2.58 -8.39 13.88
N SER A 42 1.60 -7.74 13.24
CA SER A 42 0.36 -7.34 13.89
C SER A 42 -0.65 -8.49 13.98
N ARG A 43 -1.31 -8.64 15.13
CA ARG A 43 -2.42 -9.60 15.29
C ARG A 43 -3.62 -9.24 14.42
N TRP A 44 -3.84 -7.94 14.17
CA TRP A 44 -5.03 -7.40 13.51
C TRP A 44 -4.76 -6.94 12.08
N TRP A 45 -3.56 -6.40 11.81
CA TRP A 45 -3.21 -5.77 10.53
C TRP A 45 -2.22 -6.61 9.73
N CYS A 46 -2.47 -7.92 9.59
CA CYS A 46 -1.57 -8.83 8.90
C CYS A 46 -2.14 -9.29 7.55
N PRO A 47 -1.50 -8.94 6.41
CA PRO A 47 -2.01 -9.31 5.10
C PRO A 47 -1.97 -10.83 4.86
N VAL A 48 -0.99 -11.54 5.43
CA VAL A 48 -0.94 -13.02 5.37
C VAL A 48 -2.16 -13.63 6.06
N ARG A 49 -2.51 -13.14 7.26
CA ARG A 49 -3.68 -13.62 7.99
C ARG A 49 -4.98 -13.28 7.26
N ALA A 50 -5.09 -12.07 6.72
CA ALA A 50 -6.26 -11.65 5.96
C ALA A 50 -6.46 -12.52 4.70
N ALA A 51 -5.39 -12.75 3.93
CA ALA A 51 -5.44 -13.62 2.75
C ALA A 51 -5.78 -15.07 3.11
N TRP A 52 -5.23 -15.60 4.20
CA TRP A 52 -5.59 -16.93 4.71
C TRP A 52 -7.08 -17.04 4.99
N ILE A 53 -7.66 -16.07 5.71
CA ILE A 53 -9.10 -16.07 6.02
C ILE A 53 -9.94 -16.06 4.74
N LEU A 54 -9.56 -15.25 3.73
CA LEU A 54 -10.26 -15.22 2.44
C LEU A 54 -10.20 -16.56 1.71
N VAL A 55 -9.02 -17.19 1.65
CA VAL A 55 -8.84 -18.50 1.00
C VAL A 55 -9.60 -19.59 1.76
N SER A 56 -9.51 -19.63 3.09
CA SER A 56 -10.27 -20.57 3.92
C SER A 56 -11.77 -20.40 3.72
N HIS A 57 -12.26 -19.15 3.72
CA HIS A 57 -13.67 -18.86 3.46
C HIS A 57 -14.10 -19.38 2.09
N HIS A 58 -13.36 -19.05 1.03
CA HIS A 58 -13.64 -19.54 -0.32
C HIS A 58 -13.70 -21.08 -0.37
N LYS A 59 -12.79 -21.78 0.31
CA LYS A 59 -12.84 -23.25 0.42
C LYS A 59 -14.09 -23.75 1.14
N THR A 60 -14.49 -23.09 2.22
CA THR A 60 -15.71 -23.49 2.96
C THR A 60 -17.00 -23.30 2.17
N LEU A 61 -17.01 -22.40 1.18
CA LEU A 61 -18.15 -22.24 0.27
C LEU A 61 -18.31 -23.40 -0.72
N GLY A 62 -17.27 -24.22 -0.93
CA GLY A 62 -17.31 -25.35 -1.86
C GLY A 62 -17.52 -24.95 -3.33
N ILE A 63 -17.23 -23.69 -3.69
CA ILE A 63 -17.37 -23.19 -5.07
C ILE A 63 -16.14 -23.49 -5.93
N ALA A 64 -16.32 -23.41 -7.25
CA ALA A 64 -15.26 -23.68 -8.22
C ALA A 64 -14.02 -22.81 -7.96
N LEU A 65 -12.83 -23.37 -8.17
CA LEU A 65 -11.55 -22.70 -7.91
C LEU A 65 -11.35 -21.42 -8.74
N GLU A 66 -11.96 -21.35 -9.92
CA GLU A 66 -11.91 -20.17 -10.80
C GLU A 66 -12.87 -19.06 -10.39
N SER A 67 -13.66 -19.26 -9.34
CA SER A 67 -14.55 -18.22 -8.79
C SER A 67 -13.74 -17.10 -8.13
N HIS A 68 -14.39 -15.96 -7.88
CA HIS A 68 -13.71 -14.84 -7.22
C HIS A 68 -13.37 -15.21 -5.77
N LEU A 69 -12.12 -14.97 -5.38
CA LEU A 69 -11.64 -15.16 -4.00
C LEU A 69 -12.51 -14.41 -2.96
N CYS A 70 -13.02 -13.23 -3.32
CA CYS A 70 -13.87 -12.40 -2.47
C CYS A 70 -15.37 -12.70 -2.69
N SER A 71 -15.77 -13.97 -2.68
CA SER A 71 -17.18 -14.38 -2.70
C SER A 71 -17.76 -14.36 -1.29
N ILE A 72 -19.00 -13.87 -1.15
CA ILE A 72 -19.75 -13.85 0.12
C ILE A 72 -20.41 -15.21 0.33
N ASP A 73 -21.02 -15.75 -0.72
CA ASP A 73 -21.64 -17.07 -0.76
C ASP A 73 -21.44 -17.68 -2.15
N SER A 74 -22.12 -18.81 -2.43
CA SER A 74 -21.96 -19.52 -3.71
C SER A 74 -22.48 -18.77 -4.94
N SER A 75 -23.31 -17.75 -4.73
CA SER A 75 -23.98 -16.97 -5.78
C SER A 75 -23.61 -15.49 -5.78
N THR A 76 -23.07 -14.97 -4.68
CA THR A 76 -22.86 -13.54 -4.46
C THR A 76 -21.39 -13.19 -4.32
N ASN A 77 -20.91 -12.30 -5.21
CA ASN A 77 -19.57 -11.71 -5.12
C ASN A 77 -19.60 -10.41 -4.31
N LEU A 78 -18.58 -10.19 -3.49
CA LEU A 78 -18.40 -8.93 -2.75
C LEU A 78 -18.28 -7.75 -3.72
N GLN A 79 -19.11 -6.72 -3.51
CA GLN A 79 -19.10 -5.53 -4.36
C GLN A 79 -18.31 -4.39 -3.73
N VAL A 80 -17.81 -3.47 -4.57
CA VAL A 80 -17.11 -2.26 -4.10
C VAL A 80 -17.98 -1.42 -3.16
N ARG A 81 -19.31 -1.37 -3.40
CA ARG A 81 -20.25 -0.64 -2.53
C ARG A 81 -20.25 -1.20 -1.10
N ASP A 82 -20.09 -2.51 -0.93
CA ASP A 82 -20.10 -3.17 0.38
C ASP A 82 -18.82 -2.82 1.14
N VAL A 83 -17.68 -2.86 0.44
CA VAL A 83 -16.38 -2.42 0.98
C VAL A 83 -16.44 -0.95 1.40
N VAL A 84 -16.98 -0.07 0.55
CA VAL A 84 -17.12 1.37 0.86
C VAL A 84 -18.04 1.59 2.06
N LYS A 85 -19.16 0.84 2.16
CA LYS A 85 -20.07 0.90 3.31
C LYS A 85 -19.32 0.58 4.61
N ILE A 86 -18.56 -0.52 4.63
CA ILE A 86 -17.78 -0.93 5.82
C ILE A 86 -16.69 0.10 6.17
N ILE A 87 -15.97 0.63 5.18
CA ILE A 87 -14.96 1.68 5.40
C ILE A 87 -15.61 2.92 6.04
N LYS A 88 -16.76 3.36 5.53
CA LYS A 88 -17.50 4.52 6.05
C LYS A 88 -17.99 4.29 7.48
N MET A 89 -18.47 3.08 7.79
CA MET A 89 -18.86 2.70 9.15
C MET A 89 -17.66 2.71 10.10
N ALA A 90 -16.51 2.17 9.68
CA ALA A 90 -15.28 2.19 10.47
C ALA A 90 -14.78 3.62 10.71
N ALA A 91 -14.83 4.49 9.69
CA ALA A 91 -14.49 5.90 9.80
C ALA A 91 -15.39 6.63 10.82
N ALA A 92 -16.70 6.41 10.77
CA ALA A 92 -17.65 6.98 11.74
C ALA A 92 -17.31 6.58 13.18
N LYS A 93 -17.05 5.28 13.40
CA LYS A 93 -16.68 4.75 14.72
C LYS A 93 -15.36 5.30 15.24
N ALA A 94 -14.46 5.69 14.33
CA ALA A 94 -13.19 6.34 14.67
C ALA A 94 -13.30 7.88 14.79
N GLY A 95 -14.51 8.45 14.75
CA GLY A 95 -14.74 9.89 14.90
C GLY A 95 -14.49 10.71 13.62
N TYR A 96 -14.35 10.07 12.46
CA TYR A 96 -14.16 10.76 11.19
C TYR A 96 -15.47 10.89 10.41
N HIS A 97 -15.60 11.96 9.62
CA HIS A 97 -16.77 12.19 8.79
C HIS A 97 -16.85 11.19 7.61
N PRO A 98 -17.86 10.31 7.52
CA PRO A 98 -17.87 9.20 6.55
C PRO A 98 -17.87 9.62 5.09
N LYS A 99 -18.40 10.80 4.73
CA LYS A 99 -18.40 11.26 3.33
C LYS A 99 -16.98 11.54 2.80
N CYS A 100 -15.98 11.64 3.67
CA CYS A 100 -14.58 11.82 3.28
C CYS A 100 -13.89 10.50 2.86
N PHE A 101 -14.60 9.37 2.92
CA PHE A 101 -14.06 8.05 2.63
C PHE A 101 -14.76 7.37 1.46
N GLY A 102 -13.99 6.61 0.67
CA GLY A 102 -14.46 5.88 -0.50
C GLY A 102 -13.52 4.74 -0.87
N SER A 103 -13.70 4.18 -2.07
CA SER A 103 -12.98 2.99 -2.55
C SER A 103 -11.47 3.18 -2.61
N HIS A 104 -11.00 4.40 -2.84
CA HIS A 104 -9.57 4.72 -2.93
C HIS A 104 -8.93 5.13 -1.61
N SER A 105 -9.69 5.24 -0.51
CA SER A 105 -9.16 5.75 0.76
C SER A 105 -8.05 4.88 1.34
N LEU A 106 -8.20 3.55 1.29
CA LEU A 106 -7.16 2.62 1.76
C LEU A 106 -5.87 2.72 0.92
N ARG A 107 -6.02 2.92 -0.40
CA ARG A 107 -4.87 3.10 -1.32
C ARG A 107 -4.10 4.39 -1.00
N SER A 108 -4.81 5.51 -0.84
CA SER A 108 -4.22 6.79 -0.46
C SER A 108 -3.56 6.72 0.93
N GLY A 109 -4.25 6.10 1.88
CA GLY A 109 -3.76 5.90 3.25
C GLY A 109 -2.49 5.05 3.29
N GLY A 110 -2.45 3.96 2.52
CA GLY A 110 -1.26 3.10 2.39
C GLY A 110 -0.05 3.84 1.80
N ALA A 111 -0.23 4.61 0.72
CA ALA A 111 0.85 5.45 0.17
C ALA A 111 1.37 6.45 1.19
N THR A 112 0.44 7.15 1.85
CA THR A 112 0.76 8.13 2.90
C THR A 112 1.49 7.47 4.08
N ALA A 113 1.12 6.26 4.47
CA ALA A 113 1.78 5.53 5.55
C ALA A 113 3.23 5.17 5.19
N LEU A 114 3.46 4.63 3.98
CA LEU A 114 4.80 4.30 3.49
C LEU A 114 5.68 5.56 3.36
N PHE A 115 5.12 6.64 2.82
CA PHE A 115 5.81 7.93 2.73
C PHE A 115 6.22 8.47 4.11
N ASN A 116 5.31 8.47 5.08
CA ASN A 116 5.62 8.93 6.45
C ASN A 116 6.65 8.02 7.15
N ALA A 117 6.72 6.74 6.76
CA ALA A 117 7.73 5.77 7.18
C ALA A 117 9.08 5.94 6.46
N LYS A 118 9.23 6.95 5.58
CA LYS A 118 10.45 7.30 4.84
C LYS A 118 10.89 6.26 3.79
N PHE A 119 9.97 5.45 3.29
CA PHE A 119 10.26 4.68 2.07
C PHE A 119 10.41 5.64 0.88
N ASP A 120 11.32 5.32 -0.02
CA ASP A 120 11.59 6.11 -1.21
C ASP A 120 10.38 6.11 -2.16
N SER A 121 10.28 7.14 -3.00
CA SER A 121 9.14 7.31 -3.90
C SER A 121 9.02 6.17 -4.91
N LEU A 122 10.14 5.56 -5.33
CA LEU A 122 10.13 4.43 -6.25
C LEU A 122 9.54 3.19 -5.59
N ALA A 123 9.90 2.88 -4.34
CA ALA A 123 9.30 1.79 -3.57
C ALA A 123 7.79 1.99 -3.38
N VAL A 124 7.35 3.21 -3.06
CA VAL A 124 5.90 3.52 -2.94
C VAL A 124 5.20 3.36 -4.30
N LYS A 125 5.79 3.83 -5.40
CA LYS A 125 5.28 3.68 -6.77
C LYS A 125 5.14 2.21 -7.17
N LEU A 126 6.21 1.44 -6.99
CA LEU A 126 6.25 0.01 -7.29
C LEU A 126 5.24 -0.76 -6.46
N PHE A 127 5.20 -0.55 -5.14
CA PHE A 127 4.25 -1.23 -4.28
C PHE A 127 2.80 -0.92 -4.67
N GLY A 128 2.49 0.36 -4.87
CA GLY A 128 1.16 0.80 -5.28
C GLY A 128 0.82 0.54 -6.74
N ARG A 129 1.74 0.13 -7.60
CA ARG A 129 1.53 -0.01 -9.06
C ARG A 129 1.15 1.32 -9.73
N TRP A 130 1.79 2.42 -9.33
CA TRP A 130 1.66 3.69 -10.03
C TRP A 130 2.69 3.78 -11.16
N LYS A 131 2.25 4.03 -12.40
CA LYS A 131 3.14 4.26 -13.55
C LYS A 131 3.69 5.69 -13.62
N SER A 132 3.04 6.63 -12.95
CA SER A 132 3.38 8.05 -12.98
C SER A 132 3.42 8.63 -11.57
N ASP A 133 3.72 9.93 -11.49
CA ASP A 133 3.71 10.75 -10.28
C ASP A 133 2.31 10.94 -9.67
N ALA A 134 1.30 10.20 -10.16
CA ALA A 134 -0.02 10.14 -9.57
C ALA A 134 0.00 9.81 -8.06
N VAL A 135 1.02 9.09 -7.59
CA VAL A 135 1.24 8.81 -6.16
C VAL A 135 1.34 10.08 -5.31
N GLU A 136 1.89 11.17 -5.86
CA GLU A 136 2.14 12.42 -5.13
C GLU A 136 0.82 13.07 -4.68
N ARG A 137 -0.23 12.98 -5.51
CA ARG A 137 -1.58 13.45 -5.13
C ARG A 137 -2.23 12.62 -4.04
N TYR A 138 -1.78 11.38 -3.85
CA TYR A 138 -2.30 10.46 -2.83
C TYR A 138 -1.55 10.55 -1.50
N THR A 139 -0.33 11.09 -1.51
CA THR A 139 0.49 11.26 -0.31
C THR A 139 0.14 12.56 0.40
N ARG A 140 -0.09 12.47 1.71
CA ARG A 140 -0.34 13.64 2.57
C ARG A 140 0.72 13.74 3.65
N ILE A 141 1.15 14.95 3.96
CA ILE A 141 2.03 15.20 5.11
C ILE A 141 1.21 15.05 6.39
N GLY A 142 1.56 14.07 7.22
CA GLY A 142 0.91 13.86 8.51
C GLY A 142 1.53 14.72 9.62
N ARG A 143 0.75 15.02 10.67
CA ARG A 143 1.20 15.79 11.85
C ARG A 143 2.55 15.36 12.42
N ARG A 144 2.78 14.05 12.56
CA ARG A 144 4.05 13.50 13.07
C ARG A 144 5.23 13.82 12.16
N LEU A 145 5.03 13.79 10.85
CA LEU A 145 6.07 14.17 9.88
C LEU A 145 6.34 15.67 9.97
N THR A 146 5.31 16.52 10.02
CA THR A 146 5.44 17.96 10.22
C THR A 146 6.24 18.31 11.48
N GLY A 147 5.96 17.66 12.61
CA GLY A 147 6.70 17.88 13.85
C GLY A 147 8.20 17.54 13.72
N ARG A 148 8.53 16.42 13.07
CA ARG A 148 9.93 16.07 12.78
C ARG A 148 10.59 17.05 11.81
N MET A 149 9.88 17.51 10.79
CA MET A 149 10.39 18.52 9.84
C MET A 149 10.75 19.82 10.56
N ALA A 150 9.86 20.31 11.44
CA ALA A 150 10.12 21.50 12.23
C ALA A 150 11.38 21.36 13.10
N GLN A 151 11.55 20.21 13.76
CA GLN A 151 12.77 19.93 14.54
C GLN A 151 14.03 19.94 13.64
N GLN A 152 13.98 19.27 12.49
CA GLN A 152 15.12 19.14 11.58
C GLN A 152 15.55 20.47 10.94
N MET A 153 14.61 21.41 10.73
CA MET A 153 14.92 22.73 10.20
C MET A 153 15.90 23.50 11.09
N ILE A 154 15.81 23.35 12.41
CA ILE A 154 16.68 24.02 13.38
C ILE A 154 18.01 23.26 13.54
N THR A 155 17.96 21.92 13.59
CA THR A 155 19.16 21.10 13.86
C THR A 155 20.09 20.97 12.66
N LYS A 156 19.56 20.99 11.43
CA LYS A 156 20.39 20.89 10.21
C LYS A 156 21.10 22.22 9.90
N SER A 157 20.49 23.35 10.25
CA SER A 157 21.08 24.69 10.09
C SER A 157 22.27 24.93 11.03
N THR A 158 22.27 24.31 12.21
CA THR A 158 23.34 24.47 13.21
C THR A 158 24.59 23.66 12.89
N SER A 159 24.46 22.45 12.31
CA SER A 159 25.63 21.62 11.97
C SER A 159 26.41 22.09 10.73
N ALA A 160 25.80 22.90 9.86
CA ALA A 160 26.43 23.41 8.64
C ALA A 160 26.96 24.85 8.78
N ARG A 161 26.61 25.56 9.86
CA ARG A 161 27.14 26.92 10.11
C ARG A 161 28.55 26.95 10.69
N SER A 162 29.09 25.84 11.17
CA SER A 162 30.45 25.79 11.74
C SER A 162 31.55 25.49 10.72
N LEU A 163 31.21 25.24 9.45
CA LEU A 163 32.18 25.08 8.37
C LEU A 163 31.74 25.97 7.21
N GLY A 164 32.29 27.18 7.16
CA GLY A 164 32.15 28.05 6.00
C GLY A 164 32.68 27.33 4.76
N VAL A 165 31.78 26.91 3.87
CA VAL A 165 32.15 26.42 2.54
C VAL A 165 32.02 27.59 1.57
N PRO A 166 33.06 27.91 0.77
CA PRO A 166 32.98 28.97 -0.22
C PRO A 166 31.95 28.62 -1.29
N ALA A 167 31.20 29.62 -1.75
CA ALA A 167 30.29 29.47 -2.87
C ALA A 167 31.08 29.17 -4.15
N THR A 168 30.99 27.94 -4.66
CA THR A 168 31.33 27.66 -6.06
C THR A 168 30.07 27.80 -6.91
N PRO A 169 30.08 28.62 -7.98
CA PRO A 169 28.95 28.75 -8.88
C PRO A 169 28.75 27.46 -9.70
N HIS A 170 27.49 27.07 -9.89
CA HIS A 170 27.10 26.01 -10.82
C HIS A 170 27.39 26.46 -12.28
N PRO A 171 28.09 25.65 -13.10
CA PRO A 171 28.10 25.86 -14.54
C PRO A 171 26.78 25.36 -15.10
N GLY A 172 25.96 26.28 -15.62
CA GLY A 172 24.78 25.94 -16.40
C GLY A 172 25.22 25.46 -17.79
N SER A 173 24.98 24.19 -18.10
CA SER A 173 24.99 23.70 -19.48
C SER A 173 23.55 23.50 -19.93
N GLY A 174 22.96 24.60 -20.41
CA GLY A 174 21.85 24.51 -21.35
C GLY A 174 22.42 24.31 -22.75
N GLN A 175 22.19 23.15 -23.34
CA GLN A 175 22.23 23.00 -24.80
C GLN A 175 20.92 22.34 -25.22
N HIS A 176 20.14 23.14 -25.94
CA HIS A 176 19.09 22.71 -26.83
C HIS A 176 19.75 22.16 -28.09
N GLU A 177 19.35 20.96 -28.51
CA GLU A 177 19.11 20.57 -29.90
C GLU A 177 17.99 19.51 -29.91
#